data_AF-A0A7G2DYM8-F1
#
_entry.id   AF-A0A7G2DYM8-F1
#
_cell.length_a   1.000
_cell.length_b   1.000
_cell.length_c   1.000
_cell.angle_alpha   90.00
_cell.angle_beta   90.00
_cell.angle_gamma   90.00
#
_symmetry.space_group_name_H-M   'P 1'
#
loop_
_entity.id
_entity.type
_entity.pdbx_description
1 polymer ?
#
loop_
_entity_poly.entity_id
_entity_poly.type
_entity_poly.pdbx_seq_one_letter_code
_entity_poly.pdbx_strand_id
1 'polypeptide(L)'
;MMKASFKGKFDVDKSGSVASLTFNAGNAKLRATMTDASFVAGPSFNGLSLAVEKPGFFIIDYNVPKKDVRFQFMNTIRIAEKPLNLTYIHMRGDNRTIVDGSFVIDPANKLSANYMATYQTSSKMLGLEWSNNSKSTGSFKVCASMNLAEELKPPKLTAETTWNLEL
;
A
#
# COMPACT_ATOMS: atom_id res chain seq x y z
N MET A 1 18.89 17.18 -15.99
CA MET A 1 18.11 16.88 -17.23
C MET A 1 16.73 16.40 -16.83
N MET A 2 15.67 17.08 -17.29
CA MET A 2 14.28 16.61 -17.11
C MET A 2 14.03 15.44 -18.07
N LYS A 3 13.37 14.37 -17.60
CA LYS A 3 13.06 13.19 -18.43
C LYS A 3 11.58 12.90 -18.41
N ALA A 4 10.94 12.95 -19.57
CA ALA A 4 9.57 12.51 -19.76
C ALA A 4 9.56 11.08 -20.33
N SER A 5 8.62 10.25 -19.89
CA SER A 5 8.41 8.91 -20.43
C SER A 5 6.92 8.63 -20.60
N PHE A 6 6.56 8.08 -21.74
CA PHE A 6 5.22 7.61 -22.05
C PHE A 6 5.18 6.08 -22.04
N LYS A 7 4.16 5.50 -21.41
CA LYS A 7 3.96 4.05 -21.36
C LYS A 7 2.50 3.72 -21.65
N GLY A 8 2.28 3.04 -22.77
CA GLY A 8 1.00 2.43 -23.11
C GLY A 8 1.01 0.94 -22.78
N LYS A 9 -0.11 0.44 -22.25
CA LYS A 9 -0.39 -1.00 -22.13
C LYS A 9 -1.80 -1.25 -22.67
N PHE A 10 -1.95 -2.30 -23.47
CA PHE A 10 -3.22 -2.75 -24.02
C PHE A 10 -3.37 -4.23 -23.70
N ASP A 11 -4.46 -4.61 -23.05
CA ASP A 11 -4.76 -5.98 -22.66
C ASP A 11 -6.04 -6.42 -23.38
N VAL A 12 -5.91 -7.35 -24.32
CA VAL A 12 -6.98 -7.83 -25.21
C VAL A 12 -8.02 -8.64 -24.43
N ASP A 13 -7.60 -9.35 -23.37
CA ASP A 13 -8.48 -10.21 -22.57
C ASP A 13 -9.33 -9.44 -21.55
N LYS A 14 -8.98 -8.16 -21.29
CA LYS A 14 -9.65 -7.31 -20.27
C LYS A 14 -10.33 -6.07 -20.83
N SER A 15 -10.40 -5.93 -22.16
CA SER A 15 -10.98 -4.75 -22.83
C SER A 15 -10.39 -3.42 -22.32
N GLY A 16 -9.14 -3.42 -21.84
CA GLY A 16 -8.60 -2.33 -21.03
C GLY A 16 -7.37 -1.69 -21.67
N SER A 17 -7.45 -0.40 -21.96
CA SER A 17 -6.31 0.42 -22.40
C SER A 17 -5.78 1.25 -21.22
N VAL A 18 -4.46 1.26 -21.01
CA VAL A 18 -3.82 2.10 -19.97
C VAL A 18 -2.75 2.96 -20.62
N ALA A 19 -2.90 4.28 -20.49
CA ALA A 19 -1.90 5.25 -20.88
C ALA A 19 -1.32 5.90 -19.63
N SER A 20 0.00 5.99 -19.54
CA SER A 20 0.69 6.70 -18.47
C SER A 20 1.72 7.67 -19.04
N LEU A 21 1.63 8.93 -18.64
CA LEU A 21 2.71 9.91 -18.76
C LEU A 21 3.43 10.04 -17.44
N THR A 22 4.75 10.13 -17.50
CA THR A 22 5.61 10.33 -16.35
C THR A 22 6.61 11.43 -16.65
N PHE A 23 6.74 12.41 -15.77
CA PHE A 23 7.74 13.46 -15.82
C PHE A 23 8.62 13.36 -14.58
N ASN A 24 9.92 13.19 -14.78
CA ASN A 24 10.90 13.15 -13.71
C ASN A 24 11.56 14.53 -13.58
N ALA A 25 11.43 15.14 -12.40
CA ALA A 25 12.00 16.42 -12.03
C ALA A 25 12.90 16.24 -10.79
N GLY A 26 14.19 15.99 -11.04
CA GLY A 26 15.16 15.74 -9.97
C GLY A 26 14.86 14.43 -9.23
N ASN A 27 14.55 14.52 -7.94
CA ASN A 27 14.19 13.38 -7.10
C ASN A 27 12.68 13.09 -7.05
N ALA A 28 11.86 13.97 -7.63
CA ALA A 28 10.41 13.81 -7.69
C ALA A 28 9.97 13.37 -9.08
N LYS A 29 8.88 12.60 -9.12
CA LYS A 29 8.25 12.08 -10.32
C LYS A 29 6.78 12.43 -10.30
N LEU A 30 6.35 13.12 -11.34
CA LEU A 30 4.95 13.39 -11.64
C LEU A 30 4.46 12.29 -12.58
N ARG A 31 3.32 11.70 -12.29
CA ARG A 31 2.70 10.68 -13.14
C ARG A 31 1.23 11.03 -13.38
N ALA A 32 0.82 11.00 -14.63
CA ALA A 32 -0.58 10.97 -15.01
C ALA A 32 -0.87 9.58 -15.58
N THR A 33 -1.96 8.96 -15.16
CA THR A 33 -2.37 7.63 -15.60
C THR A 33 -3.83 7.68 -15.99
N MET A 34 -4.21 7.05 -17.08
CA MET A 34 -5.59 6.93 -17.52
C MET A 34 -5.84 5.48 -17.87
N THR A 35 -6.86 4.88 -17.28
CA THR A 35 -7.27 3.49 -17.54
C THR A 35 -8.64 3.47 -18.19
N ASP A 36 -8.85 2.60 -19.16
CA ASP A 36 -10.09 2.48 -19.93
C ASP A 36 -10.42 3.76 -20.72
N ALA A 37 -9.48 4.16 -21.57
CA ALA A 37 -9.65 5.29 -22.46
C ALA A 37 -10.59 4.88 -23.62
N SER A 38 -11.88 5.20 -23.50
CA SER A 38 -12.82 5.11 -24.61
C SER A 38 -12.96 6.49 -25.29
N PHE A 39 -12.78 6.51 -26.61
CA PHE A 39 -13.03 7.69 -27.45
C PHE A 39 -14.36 7.60 -28.22
N VAL A 40 -15.09 6.48 -28.09
CA VAL A 40 -16.22 6.11 -28.95
C VAL A 40 -17.49 6.95 -28.70
N ALA A 41 -17.53 7.80 -27.67
CA ALA A 41 -18.63 8.73 -27.42
C ALA A 41 -18.17 10.09 -26.86
N GLY A 42 -16.92 10.47 -27.11
CA GLY A 42 -16.24 11.63 -26.48
C GLY A 42 -15.21 11.21 -25.41
N PRO A 43 -14.37 12.14 -24.93
CA PRO A 43 -13.35 11.83 -23.94
C PRO A 43 -13.99 11.47 -22.60
N SER A 44 -13.91 10.20 -22.20
CA SER A 44 -14.24 9.78 -20.84
C SER A 44 -13.00 9.85 -19.95
N PHE A 45 -13.04 10.58 -18.84
CA PHE A 45 -11.95 10.63 -17.86
C PHE A 45 -11.97 9.44 -16.89
N ASN A 46 -12.48 8.29 -17.35
CA ASN A 46 -12.51 7.09 -16.53
C ASN A 46 -11.08 6.69 -16.17
N GLY A 47 -10.89 6.32 -14.91
CA GLY A 47 -9.59 5.86 -14.43
C GLY A 47 -8.46 6.89 -14.44
N LEU A 48 -8.74 8.18 -14.65
CA LEU A 48 -7.71 9.22 -14.58
C LEU A 48 -7.17 9.35 -13.14
N SER A 49 -5.86 9.18 -12.97
CA SER A 49 -5.15 9.45 -11.73
C SER A 49 -3.92 10.33 -11.96
N LEU A 50 -3.66 11.21 -11.00
CA LEU A 50 -2.48 12.07 -10.96
C LEU A 50 -1.69 11.73 -9.71
N ALA A 51 -0.39 11.52 -9.84
CA ALA A 51 0.48 11.18 -8.74
C ALA A 51 1.75 12.03 -8.72
N VAL A 52 2.18 12.39 -7.51
CA VAL A 52 3.49 12.95 -7.23
C VAL A 52 4.21 11.99 -6.29
N GLU A 53 5.35 11.47 -6.70
CA GLU A 53 6.11 10.54 -5.88
C GLU A 53 7.60 10.91 -5.82
N LYS A 54 8.19 10.70 -4.65
CA LYS A 54 9.63 10.62 -4.48
C LYS A 54 9.94 9.16 -4.13
N PRO A 55 10.60 8.39 -5.01
CA PRO A 55 10.88 6.97 -4.78
C PRO A 55 11.53 6.74 -3.42
N GLY A 56 10.93 5.86 -2.61
CA GLY A 56 11.40 5.52 -1.25
C GLY A 56 11.04 6.53 -0.15
N PHE A 57 10.36 7.65 -0.47
CA PHE A 57 9.99 8.66 0.53
C PHE A 57 8.49 8.90 0.62
N PHE A 58 7.83 9.20 -0.50
CA PHE A 58 6.39 9.44 -0.48
C PHE A 58 5.74 9.23 -1.85
N ILE A 59 4.43 9.00 -1.81
CA ILE A 59 3.54 8.97 -2.97
C ILE A 59 2.26 9.71 -2.56
N ILE A 60 1.87 10.70 -3.34
CA ILE A 60 0.58 11.37 -3.23
C ILE A 60 -0.15 11.06 -4.52
N ASP A 61 -1.22 10.26 -4.45
CA ASP A 61 -2.01 9.81 -5.60
C ASP A 61 -3.42 10.37 -5.49
N TYR A 62 -3.91 11.00 -6.55
CA TYR A 62 -5.25 11.55 -6.66
C TYR A 62 -6.01 10.82 -7.75
N ASN A 63 -7.11 10.17 -7.38
CA ASN A 63 -8.04 9.55 -8.29
C ASN A 63 -9.12 10.57 -8.67
N VAL A 64 -9.10 11.04 -9.92
CA VAL A 64 -9.97 12.14 -10.38
C VAL A 64 -11.45 11.74 -10.37
N PRO A 65 -11.88 10.59 -10.92
CA PRO A 65 -13.28 10.17 -10.87
C PRO A 65 -13.82 10.00 -9.44
N LYS A 66 -13.03 9.37 -8.57
CA LYS A 66 -13.43 9.11 -7.17
C LYS A 66 -13.29 10.34 -6.27
N LYS A 67 -12.63 11.40 -6.75
CA LYS A 67 -12.24 12.57 -5.96
C LYS A 67 -11.52 12.19 -4.66
N ASP A 68 -10.72 11.13 -4.73
CA ASP A 68 -10.04 10.54 -3.57
C ASP A 68 -8.53 10.79 -3.65
N VAL A 69 -7.94 11.11 -2.49
CA VAL A 69 -6.50 11.32 -2.34
C VAL A 69 -5.94 10.24 -1.41
N ARG A 70 -4.89 9.56 -1.87
CA ARG A 70 -4.07 8.66 -1.08
C ARG A 70 -2.71 9.29 -0.82
N PHE A 71 -2.40 9.50 0.44
CA PHE A 71 -1.07 9.86 0.91
C PHE A 71 -0.35 8.59 1.37
N GLN A 72 0.88 8.40 0.94
CA GLN A 72 1.75 7.33 1.39
C GLN A 72 3.12 7.93 1.70
N PHE A 73 3.61 7.73 2.91
CA PHE A 73 4.93 8.15 3.35
C PHE A 73 5.71 6.92 3.80
N MET A 74 6.95 6.82 3.34
CA MET A 74 7.86 5.71 3.59
C MET A 74 9.11 6.28 4.25
N ASN A 75 9.54 5.64 5.34
CA ASN A 75 10.77 5.99 6.03
C ASN A 75 11.46 4.72 6.51
N THR A 76 12.77 4.67 6.44
CA THR A 76 13.57 3.56 6.97
C THR A 76 14.47 4.10 8.04
N ILE A 77 14.27 3.66 9.28
CA ILE A 77 15.14 3.98 10.41
C ILE A 77 16.00 2.76 10.75
N ARG A 78 17.19 2.96 11.30
CA ARG A 78 18.06 1.85 11.73
C ARG A 78 17.98 1.71 13.24
N ILE A 79 17.58 0.54 13.72
CA ILE A 79 17.56 0.18 15.14
C ILE A 79 18.56 -0.95 15.32
N ALA A 80 19.58 -0.76 16.17
CA ALA A 80 20.65 -1.73 16.37
C ALA A 80 21.25 -2.24 15.04
N GLU A 81 21.58 -1.30 14.15
CA GLU A 81 22.10 -1.52 12.79
C GLU A 81 21.16 -2.19 11.78
N LYS A 82 19.99 -2.66 12.22
CA LYS A 82 18.98 -3.32 11.39
C LYS A 82 17.93 -2.33 10.88
N PRO A 83 17.49 -2.45 9.62
CA PRO A 83 16.48 -1.55 9.06
C PRO A 83 15.08 -1.86 9.62
N LEU A 84 14.42 -0.84 10.14
CA LEU A 84 12.99 -0.77 10.40
C LEU A 84 12.35 0.11 9.31
N ASN A 85 11.60 -0.52 8.42
CA ASN A 85 10.83 0.17 7.40
C ASN A 85 9.47 0.55 7.97
N LEU A 86 9.11 1.82 7.83
CA LEU A 86 7.85 2.39 8.29
C LEU A 86 7.11 2.92 7.06
N THR A 87 5.85 2.53 6.91
CA THR A 87 4.97 3.01 5.86
C THR A 87 3.68 3.53 6.49
N TYR A 88 3.41 4.82 6.30
CA TYR A 88 2.15 5.44 6.66
C TYR A 88 1.32 5.64 5.40
N ILE A 89 0.06 5.20 5.40
CA ILE A 89 -0.88 5.41 4.31
C ILE A 89 -2.16 6.03 4.87
N HIS A 90 -2.60 7.14 4.28
CA HIS A 90 -3.89 7.75 4.58
C HIS A 90 -4.70 7.92 3.30
N MET A 91 -5.89 7.34 3.29
CA MET A 91 -6.85 7.43 2.19
C MET A 91 -8.02 8.29 2.63
N ARG A 92 -8.25 9.39 1.92
CA ARG A 92 -9.28 10.37 2.29
C ARG A 92 -10.70 9.84 2.06
N GLY A 93 -10.92 9.08 0.99
CA GLY A 93 -12.22 8.59 0.55
C GLY A 93 -12.85 7.65 1.56
N ASP A 94 -12.08 6.66 2.00
CA ASP A 94 -12.52 5.72 3.05
C ASP A 94 -12.25 6.23 4.47
N ASN A 95 -11.59 7.39 4.59
CA ASN A 95 -11.02 7.96 5.81
C ASN A 95 -10.27 6.88 6.62
N ARG A 96 -9.37 6.17 5.93
CA ARG A 96 -8.64 5.01 6.45
C ARG A 96 -7.17 5.36 6.57
N THR A 97 -6.63 5.10 7.75
CA THR A 97 -5.22 5.23 8.08
C THR A 97 -4.63 3.84 8.28
N ILE A 98 -3.46 3.59 7.69
CA ILE A 98 -2.69 2.36 7.84
C ILE A 98 -1.28 2.78 8.25
N VAL A 99 -0.76 2.15 9.30
CA VAL A 99 0.61 2.29 9.75
C VAL A 99 1.22 0.91 9.73
N ASP A 100 2.17 0.71 8.83
CA ASP A 100 2.90 -0.54 8.65
C ASP A 100 4.36 -0.37 9.08
N GLY A 101 4.89 -1.37 9.77
CA GLY A 101 6.24 -1.40 10.31
C GLY A 101 6.85 -2.78 10.09
N SER A 102 7.92 -2.84 9.32
CA SER A 102 8.63 -4.07 8.99
C SER A 102 10.06 -4.03 9.51
N PHE A 103 10.39 -4.93 10.43
CA PHE A 103 11.71 -5.07 11.03
C PHE A 103 12.37 -6.37 10.58
N VAL A 104 13.56 -6.24 10.00
CA VAL A 104 14.38 -7.39 9.61
C VAL A 104 15.28 -7.77 10.79
N ILE A 105 15.12 -8.97 11.33
CA ILE A 105 15.79 -9.38 12.57
C ILE A 105 17.15 -10.04 12.27
N ASP A 106 17.38 -10.62 11.10
CA ASP A 106 18.68 -11.24 10.78
C ASP A 106 19.26 -10.73 9.45
N PRO A 107 20.60 -10.71 9.30
CA PRO A 107 21.25 -10.24 8.08
C PRO A 107 20.95 -11.10 6.83
N ALA A 108 20.48 -12.35 7.03
CA ALA A 108 20.17 -13.28 5.95
C ALA A 108 18.68 -13.25 5.53
N ASN A 109 17.87 -12.32 6.05
CA ASN A 109 16.41 -12.24 5.84
C ASN A 109 15.68 -13.56 6.16
N LYS A 110 16.20 -14.37 7.08
CA LYS A 110 15.54 -15.59 7.55
C LYS A 110 14.50 -15.32 8.63
N LEU A 111 14.50 -14.13 9.26
CA LEU A 111 13.53 -13.75 10.28
C LEU A 111 13.08 -12.29 10.09
N SER A 112 11.79 -12.09 9.81
CA SER A 112 11.20 -10.75 9.65
C SER A 112 9.95 -10.62 10.50
N ALA A 113 9.85 -9.55 11.28
CA ALA A 113 8.65 -9.22 12.03
C ALA A 113 7.96 -8.03 11.36
N ASN A 114 6.69 -8.19 11.03
CA ASN A 114 5.88 -7.13 10.46
C ASN A 114 4.70 -6.83 11.39
N TYR A 115 4.45 -5.55 11.57
CA TYR A 115 3.36 -5.02 12.38
C TYR A 115 2.58 -4.03 11.54
N MET A 116 1.28 -4.26 11.40
CA MET A 116 0.39 -3.37 10.68
C MET A 116 -0.76 -2.98 11.60
N ALA A 117 -0.88 -1.68 11.89
CA ALA A 117 -2.04 -1.09 12.52
C ALA A 117 -2.91 -0.43 11.45
N THR A 118 -4.22 -0.68 11.53
CA THR A 118 -5.21 -0.10 10.64
C THR A 118 -6.28 0.58 11.47
N TYR A 119 -6.64 1.79 11.07
CA TYR A 119 -7.76 2.49 11.63
C TYR A 119 -8.63 3.04 10.51
N GLN A 120 -9.88 2.62 10.47
CA GLN A 120 -10.86 3.14 9.54
C GLN A 120 -11.84 3.99 10.32
N THR A 121 -11.78 5.32 10.14
CA THR A 121 -12.61 6.26 10.90
C THR A 121 -14.09 6.15 10.51
N SER A 122 -14.38 5.86 9.24
CA SER A 122 -15.76 5.70 8.73
C SER A 122 -16.51 4.55 9.41
N SER A 123 -15.87 3.40 9.57
CA SER A 123 -16.43 2.23 10.27
C SER A 123 -16.05 2.15 11.75
N LYS A 124 -15.25 3.12 12.24
CA LYS A 124 -14.57 3.11 13.55
C LYS A 124 -13.90 1.77 13.87
N MET A 125 -13.39 1.08 12.85
CA MET A 125 -12.76 -0.22 12.99
C MET A 125 -11.27 -0.03 13.27
N LEU A 126 -10.80 -0.60 14.37
CA LEU A 126 -9.39 -0.75 14.68
C LEU A 126 -8.95 -2.18 14.38
N GLY A 127 -7.87 -2.32 13.62
CA GLY A 127 -7.27 -3.60 13.29
C GLY A 127 -5.78 -3.60 13.59
N LEU A 128 -5.30 -4.69 14.14
CA LEU A 128 -3.91 -4.96 14.47
C LEU A 128 -3.51 -6.26 13.80
N GLU A 129 -2.42 -6.26 13.07
CA GLU A 129 -1.84 -7.45 12.48
C GLU A 129 -0.37 -7.54 12.87
N TRP A 130 0.02 -8.67 13.43
CA TRP A 130 1.40 -9.04 13.65
C TRP A 130 1.68 -10.31 12.86
N SER A 131 2.70 -10.28 12.02
CA SER A 131 3.17 -11.47 11.33
C SER A 131 4.67 -11.63 11.49
N ASN A 132 5.10 -12.88 11.44
CA ASN A 132 6.50 -13.24 11.31
C ASN A 132 6.63 -14.23 10.17
N ASN A 133 7.63 -14.01 9.33
CA ASN A 133 8.01 -14.98 8.32
C ASN A 133 9.42 -15.46 8.60
N SER A 134 9.54 -16.74 8.97
CA SER A 134 10.80 -17.41 9.23
C SER A 134 10.99 -18.65 8.39
N LYS A 135 12.17 -18.77 7.76
CA LYS A 135 12.54 -19.97 7.01
C LYS A 135 12.85 -21.17 7.91
N SER A 136 13.29 -20.93 9.16
CA SER A 136 13.73 -21.99 10.08
C SER A 136 12.70 -22.36 11.15
N THR A 137 11.79 -21.43 11.49
CA THR A 137 10.83 -21.60 12.60
C THR A 137 9.37 -21.51 12.17
N GLY A 138 9.10 -21.49 10.86
CA GLY A 138 7.75 -21.34 10.30
C GLY A 138 7.27 -19.89 10.26
N SER A 139 6.14 -19.66 9.60
CA SER A 139 5.50 -18.34 9.54
C SER A 139 4.25 -18.32 10.41
N PHE A 140 4.01 -17.23 11.12
CA PHE A 140 2.76 -17.03 11.84
C PHE A 140 2.15 -15.67 11.52
N LYS A 141 0.85 -15.58 11.73
CA LYS A 141 0.05 -14.36 11.56
C LYS A 141 -0.99 -14.28 12.67
N VAL A 142 -1.00 -13.18 13.39
CA VAL A 142 -1.97 -12.86 14.44
C VAL A 142 -2.67 -11.56 14.06
N CYS A 143 -4.00 -11.62 13.96
CA CYS A 143 -4.85 -10.49 13.66
C CYS A 143 -5.80 -10.26 14.83
N ALA A 144 -5.92 -9.02 15.29
CA ALA A 144 -6.96 -8.58 16.21
C ALA A 144 -7.72 -7.42 15.58
N SER A 145 -9.04 -7.36 15.76
CA SER A 145 -9.84 -6.23 15.29
C SER A 145 -10.98 -5.94 16.24
N MET A 146 -11.33 -4.67 16.40
CA MET A 146 -12.47 -4.23 17.19
C MET A 146 -13.22 -3.12 16.48
N ASN A 147 -14.55 -3.19 16.52
CA ASN A 147 -15.42 -2.12 16.07
C ASN A 147 -15.71 -1.20 17.28
N LEU A 148 -15.27 0.06 17.20
CA LEU A 148 -15.53 1.05 18.24
C LEU A 148 -16.91 1.73 18.11
N ALA A 149 -17.65 1.46 17.04
CA ALA A 149 -19.00 2.01 16.84
C ALA A 149 -20.09 1.18 17.53
N GLU A 150 -19.86 -0.11 17.73
CA GLU A 150 -20.78 -1.02 18.42
C GLU A 150 -20.43 -1.07 19.92
N GLU A 151 -21.42 -1.14 20.82
CA GLU A 151 -21.17 -1.28 22.27
C GLU A 151 -20.27 -2.49 22.55
N LEU A 152 -19.16 -2.24 23.25
CA LEU A 152 -18.22 -3.17 23.93
C LEU A 152 -18.32 -4.66 23.57
N LYS A 153 -18.29 -5.00 22.28
CA LYS A 153 -18.14 -6.39 21.83
C LYS A 153 -16.69 -6.82 22.00
N PRO A 154 -16.44 -8.07 22.42
CA PRO A 154 -15.08 -8.58 22.52
C PRO A 154 -14.37 -8.46 21.17
N PRO A 155 -13.07 -8.10 21.14
CA PRO A 155 -12.32 -7.98 19.91
C PRO A 155 -12.27 -9.32 19.18
N LYS A 156 -12.42 -9.29 17.86
CA LYS A 156 -12.23 -10.46 17.02
C LYS A 156 -10.74 -10.74 16.92
N LEU A 157 -10.31 -11.89 17.46
CA LEU A 157 -8.95 -12.38 17.41
C LEU A 157 -8.86 -13.57 16.44
N THR A 158 -7.80 -13.62 15.64
CA THR A 158 -7.50 -14.74 14.73
C THR A 158 -5.99 -14.97 14.75
N ALA A 159 -5.58 -16.22 14.90
CA ALA A 159 -4.17 -16.60 14.90
C ALA A 159 -3.98 -17.81 13.97
N GLU A 160 -3.00 -17.72 13.08
CA GLU A 160 -2.66 -18.73 12.09
C GLU A 160 -1.15 -19.00 12.15
N THR A 161 -0.77 -20.26 12.00
CA THR A 161 0.63 -20.70 11.93
C THR A 161 0.80 -21.67 10.76
N THR A 162 1.92 -21.58 10.05
CA THR A 162 2.24 -22.40 8.89
C THR A 162 3.64 -22.99 9.04
N TRP A 163 3.72 -24.31 8.90
CA TRP A 163 4.95 -25.08 8.98
C TRP A 163 5.20 -25.74 7.62
N ASN A 164 6.34 -25.43 7.00
CA ASN A 164 6.79 -26.13 5.80
C ASN A 164 7.83 -27.16 6.24
N LEU A 165 7.50 -28.44 6.14
CA LEU A 165 8.41 -29.55 6.40
C LEU A 165 8.94 -30.05 5.05
N GLU A 166 10.22 -29.84 4.77
CA GLU A 166 10.91 -30.58 3.71
C GLU A 166 11.27 -31.95 4.29
N LEU A 167 10.67 -33.02 3.74
CA LEU A 167 10.96 -34.42 4.08
C LEU A 167 11.93 -35.02 3.06
#